data_AF-A0AAU8FJD0-F1
#
_entry.id   AF-A0AAU8FJD0-F1
#
_cell.length_a   1.000
_cell.length_b   1.000
_cell.length_c   1.000
_cell.angle_alpha   90.00
_cell.angle_beta   90.00
_cell.angle_gamma   90.00
#
_symmetry.space_group_name_H-M   'P 1'
#
loop_
_entity.id
_entity.type
_entity.pdbx_description
1 polymer ?
#
loop_
_entity_poly.entity_id
_entity_poly.type
_entity_poly.pdbx_seq_one_letter_code
_entity_poly.pdbx_strand_id
1 'polypeptide(L)'
;MNKQLLSKPLPRPRRRTIFWRVCLALCVTLLMQAGALAQSGADETLISGEVKDEKNSAIPGASIVLQGTTKGTTTDANGKFSLSVPRSGSVIIVSFLGYKRQEIAVGNRTTFDVQLEPSSDELQEVVVVGYGTQRKQTLTGAISNIVSEQIKTTTHTSLAQSLQGKVAGVQIRQNSGEPGSFSTNINIRGFGEPLYVVDGVARDGGYEFQKINPDDIESISVLKDASAAIFGIRAGNGVVIVTTKKGKQGKPQFSYNVVYGRQSPTDVPKMTSALQWAEMRNDAAKNLGENPVFSPEEIEKFRSGAPGYQGTDWYKETLNKSSGQQQHFISASGGEGVVNYFTSFGYQKENGLLKSGDMGYQKYTFRSNIGIDLTKNLKADLILSGLFDKRDQPGDNFF
;
A
#
# COMPACT_ATOMS: atom_id res chain seq x y z
N MET A 1 -14.93 6.80 78.99
CA MET A 1 -13.46 6.83 78.84
C MET A 1 -13.12 6.58 77.37
N ASN A 2 -12.60 7.61 76.69
CA ASN A 2 -11.74 7.66 75.50
C ASN A 2 -11.74 6.61 74.36
N LYS A 3 -11.76 7.18 73.12
CA LYS A 3 -10.98 6.85 71.89
C LYS A 3 -11.25 5.50 71.19
N GLN A 4 -11.16 5.32 69.87
CA GLN A 4 -11.03 6.13 68.66
C GLN A 4 -11.14 5.11 67.49
N LEU A 5 -11.76 5.52 66.38
CA LEU A 5 -11.40 5.23 64.97
C LEU A 5 -10.83 3.84 64.60
N LEU A 6 -11.58 3.06 63.79
CA LEU A 6 -11.14 2.54 62.48
C LEU A 6 -12.22 1.65 61.82
N SER A 7 -12.29 1.71 60.49
CA SER A 7 -13.08 0.91 59.54
C SER A 7 -14.45 1.44 59.06
N LYS A 8 -14.40 2.28 58.00
CA LYS A 8 -15.45 2.31 56.97
C LYS A 8 -14.81 1.94 55.63
N PRO A 9 -15.35 0.99 54.85
CA PRO A 9 -14.87 0.71 53.50
C PRO A 9 -15.48 1.68 52.48
N LEU A 10 -14.69 2.11 51.50
CA LEU A 10 -15.10 2.92 50.34
C LEU A 10 -16.03 2.13 49.39
N PRO A 11 -17.01 2.78 48.74
CA PRO A 11 -17.88 2.11 47.77
C PRO A 11 -17.15 1.86 46.45
N ARG A 12 -17.24 0.62 45.94
CA ARG A 12 -16.74 0.24 44.60
C ARG A 12 -17.64 0.81 43.49
N PRO A 13 -17.09 1.27 42.35
CA PRO A 13 -17.89 1.87 41.28
C PRO A 13 -18.63 0.80 40.44
N ARG A 14 -19.96 0.86 40.41
CA ARG A 14 -20.83 0.17 39.44
C ARG A 14 -20.66 0.80 38.04
N ARG A 15 -19.58 0.46 37.31
CA ARG A 15 -19.37 0.91 35.92
C ARG A 15 -19.63 -0.14 34.83
N ARG A 16 -19.81 -1.42 35.18
CA ARG A 16 -19.98 -2.50 34.17
C ARG A 16 -21.40 -2.62 33.58
N THR A 17 -22.44 -2.16 34.27
CA THR A 17 -23.83 -2.33 33.82
C THR A 17 -24.31 -1.23 32.87
N ILE A 18 -23.70 -0.05 32.91
CA ILE A 18 -24.09 1.08 32.04
C ILE A 18 -23.52 0.88 30.64
N PHE A 19 -22.28 0.42 30.51
CA PHE A 19 -21.65 0.21 29.20
C PHE A 19 -22.38 -0.85 28.37
N TRP A 20 -22.83 -1.93 29.01
CA TRP A 20 -23.60 -2.98 28.34
C TRP A 20 -25.00 -2.52 27.92
N ARG A 21 -25.64 -1.66 28.74
CA ARG A 21 -26.94 -1.05 28.40
C ARG A 21 -26.83 -0.03 27.26
N VAL A 22 -25.73 0.72 27.18
CA VAL A 22 -25.47 1.67 26.08
C VAL A 22 -25.14 0.95 24.78
N CYS A 23 -24.35 -0.13 24.81
CA CYS A 23 -24.12 -0.97 23.62
C CYS A 23 -25.39 -1.68 23.13
N LEU A 24 -26.24 -2.17 24.05
CA LEU A 24 -27.51 -2.81 23.67
C LEU A 24 -28.49 -1.79 23.05
N ALA A 25 -28.55 -0.57 23.60
CA ALA A 25 -29.36 0.51 23.03
C ALA A 25 -28.87 0.93 21.63
N LEU A 26 -27.54 1.04 21.43
CA LEU A 26 -26.93 1.35 20.13
C LEU A 26 -27.19 0.26 19.09
N CYS A 27 -27.09 -1.02 19.46
CA CYS A 27 -27.43 -2.13 18.57
C CYS A 27 -28.92 -2.16 18.21
N VAL A 28 -29.83 -1.86 19.15
CA VAL A 28 -31.28 -1.81 18.88
C VAL A 28 -31.64 -0.63 17.98
N THR A 29 -30.99 0.53 18.14
CA THR A 29 -31.18 1.67 17.22
C THR A 29 -30.60 1.40 15.82
N LEU A 30 -29.50 0.65 15.71
CA LEU A 30 -28.94 0.25 14.41
C LEU A 30 -29.83 -0.78 13.69
N LEU A 31 -30.45 -1.70 14.46
CA LEU A 31 -31.41 -2.70 13.95
C LEU A 31 -32.76 -2.08 13.55
N MET A 32 -33.21 -1.02 14.22
CA MET A 32 -34.43 -0.30 13.83
C MET A 32 -34.24 0.58 12.57
N GLN A 33 -33.02 1.06 12.29
CA GLN A 33 -32.72 1.77 11.03
C GLN A 33 -32.60 0.83 9.82
N ALA A 34 -32.28 -0.46 10.04
CA ALA A 34 -32.27 -1.46 8.98
C ALA A 34 -33.68 -1.90 8.53
N GLY A 35 -34.71 -1.68 9.35
CA GLY A 35 -36.10 -2.06 9.03
C GLY A 35 -36.87 -1.09 8.13
N ALA A 36 -36.34 0.12 7.88
CA ALA A 36 -37.04 1.17 7.13
C ALA A 36 -36.63 1.28 5.64
N LEU A 37 -35.70 0.44 5.16
CA LEU A 37 -35.25 0.43 3.74
C LEU A 37 -35.82 -0.73 2.91
N ALA A 38 -36.70 -1.55 3.48
CA ALA A 38 -37.31 -2.69 2.80
C ALA A 38 -38.79 -2.45 2.45
N GLN A 39 -39.10 -1.32 1.83
CA GLN A 39 -40.41 -1.11 1.20
C GLN A 39 -40.35 -0.06 0.09
N SER A 40 -39.62 -0.39 -0.98
CA SER A 40 -39.88 0.16 -2.30
C SER A 40 -39.87 -0.99 -3.29
N GLY A 41 -41.01 -1.65 -3.45
CA GLY A 41 -41.28 -2.45 -4.64
C GLY A 41 -41.37 -1.49 -5.83
N ALA A 42 -40.22 -1.11 -6.37
CA ALA A 42 -40.17 -0.45 -7.66
C ALA A 42 -40.62 -1.49 -8.70
N ASP A 43 -41.60 -1.13 -9.54
CA ASP A 43 -41.98 -1.93 -10.70
C ASP A 43 -40.70 -2.24 -11.51
N GLU A 44 -40.21 -3.47 -11.36
CA GLU A 44 -39.07 -3.94 -12.13
C GLU A 44 -39.56 -4.20 -13.55
N THR A 45 -38.94 -3.52 -14.52
CA THR A 45 -39.23 -3.74 -15.93
C THR A 45 -38.09 -4.55 -16.51
N LEU A 46 -38.44 -5.63 -17.22
CA LEU A 46 -37.48 -6.43 -17.96
C LEU A 46 -37.06 -5.64 -19.20
N ILE A 47 -35.79 -5.24 -19.25
CA ILE A 47 -35.18 -4.66 -20.45
C ILE A 47 -34.45 -5.76 -21.22
N SER A 48 -34.53 -5.70 -22.53
CA SER A 48 -33.79 -6.56 -23.43
C SER A 48 -33.00 -5.74 -24.44
N GLY A 49 -31.96 -6.34 -25.02
CA GLY A 49 -31.20 -5.64 -26.03
C GLY A 49 -30.14 -6.51 -26.68
N GLU A 50 -29.42 -5.91 -27.62
CA GLU A 50 -28.30 -6.53 -28.32
C GLU A 50 -27.08 -5.61 -28.26
N VAL A 51 -25.90 -6.20 -28.15
CA VAL A 51 -24.61 -5.49 -28.13
C VAL A 51 -23.79 -5.89 -29.36
N LYS A 52 -23.38 -4.90 -30.16
CA LYS A 52 -22.64 -5.07 -31.41
C LYS A 52 -21.34 -4.26 -31.41
N ASP A 53 -20.40 -4.67 -32.26
CA ASP A 53 -19.17 -3.94 -32.57
C ASP A 53 -19.38 -2.88 -33.67
N GLU A 54 -18.32 -2.14 -34.03
CA GLU A 54 -18.32 -1.14 -35.10
C GLU A 54 -18.59 -1.72 -36.50
N LYS A 55 -18.50 -3.05 -36.66
CA LYS A 55 -18.73 -3.81 -37.90
C LYS A 55 -20.09 -4.51 -37.92
N ASN A 56 -20.96 -4.22 -36.94
CA ASN A 56 -22.26 -4.87 -36.73
C ASN A 56 -22.19 -6.37 -36.38
N SER A 57 -21.05 -6.86 -35.90
CA SER A 57 -20.92 -8.21 -35.35
C SER A 57 -21.41 -8.22 -33.90
N ALA A 58 -22.16 -9.25 -33.51
CA ALA A 58 -22.60 -9.42 -32.13
C ALA A 58 -21.41 -9.66 -31.18
N ILE A 59 -21.44 -9.05 -30.00
CA ILE A 59 -20.40 -9.21 -28.96
C ILE A 59 -20.90 -10.16 -27.87
N PRO A 60 -20.44 -11.42 -27.84
CA PRO A 60 -20.75 -12.35 -26.76
C PRO A 60 -19.93 -12.07 -25.49
N GLY A 61 -20.54 -12.21 -24.32
CA GLY A 61 -19.87 -12.03 -23.03
C GLY A 61 -19.64 -10.58 -22.58
N ALA A 62 -20.25 -9.58 -23.22
CA ALA A 62 -20.27 -8.20 -22.72
C ALA A 62 -21.00 -8.15 -21.37
N SER A 63 -20.48 -7.38 -20.42
CA SER A 63 -21.05 -7.21 -19.09
C SER A 63 -21.98 -5.99 -19.06
N ILE A 64 -23.24 -6.21 -18.66
CA ILE A 64 -24.25 -5.16 -18.46
C ILE A 64 -24.58 -5.09 -16.97
N VAL A 65 -24.31 -3.94 -16.34
CA VAL A 65 -24.54 -3.74 -14.90
C VAL A 65 -25.41 -2.51 -14.68
N LEU A 66 -26.38 -2.60 -13.77
CA LEU A 66 -27.15 -1.45 -13.31
C LEU A 66 -26.28 -0.57 -12.39
N GLN A 67 -26.08 0.69 -12.77
CA GLN A 67 -25.22 1.64 -12.08
C GLN A 67 -25.55 1.74 -10.59
N GLY A 68 -24.53 1.62 -9.73
CA GLY A 68 -24.67 1.69 -8.28
C GLY A 68 -25.15 0.41 -7.60
N THR A 69 -25.37 -0.69 -8.34
CA THR A 69 -25.80 -1.98 -7.78
C THR A 69 -24.91 -3.13 -8.29
N THR A 70 -25.05 -4.31 -7.67
CA THR A 70 -24.44 -5.56 -8.16
C THR A 70 -25.36 -6.33 -9.13
N LYS A 71 -26.54 -5.78 -9.46
CA LYS A 71 -27.46 -6.40 -10.42
C LYS A 71 -26.90 -6.20 -11.84
N GLY A 72 -26.63 -7.30 -12.52
CA GLY A 72 -26.13 -7.28 -13.88
C GLY A 72 -26.31 -8.63 -14.59
N THR A 73 -26.08 -8.65 -15.89
CA THR A 73 -26.13 -9.83 -16.75
C THR A 73 -25.00 -9.76 -17.77
N THR A 74 -24.74 -10.86 -18.48
CA THR A 74 -23.85 -10.90 -19.63
C THR A 74 -24.62 -11.13 -20.92
N THR A 75 -24.05 -10.75 -22.07
CA THR A 75 -24.62 -11.11 -23.38
C THR A 75 -24.41 -12.58 -23.73
N ASP A 76 -25.35 -13.15 -24.47
CA ASP A 76 -25.28 -14.51 -25.01
C ASP A 76 -24.41 -14.62 -26.28
N ALA A 77 -24.35 -15.81 -26.90
CA ALA A 77 -23.60 -16.07 -28.12
C ALA A 77 -24.02 -15.21 -29.33
N ASN A 78 -25.23 -14.64 -29.29
CA ASN A 78 -25.79 -13.75 -30.31
C ASN A 78 -25.76 -12.28 -29.87
N GLY A 79 -25.01 -11.94 -28.82
CA GLY A 79 -24.89 -10.57 -28.31
C GLY A 79 -26.13 -10.05 -27.59
N LYS A 80 -27.14 -10.90 -27.32
CA LYS A 80 -28.39 -10.49 -26.68
C LYS A 80 -28.30 -10.54 -25.16
N PHE A 81 -28.98 -9.62 -24.50
CA PHE A 81 -29.08 -9.59 -23.03
C PHE A 81 -30.50 -9.32 -22.58
N SER A 82 -30.79 -9.70 -21.33
CA SER A 82 -32.04 -9.39 -20.63
C SER A 82 -31.74 -9.11 -19.16
N LEU A 83 -32.18 -7.96 -18.65
CA LEU A 83 -31.90 -7.51 -17.28
C LEU A 83 -33.16 -6.89 -16.67
N SER A 84 -33.46 -7.25 -15.42
CA SER A 84 -34.55 -6.62 -14.66
C SER A 84 -34.04 -5.35 -13.99
N VAL A 85 -34.60 -4.20 -14.33
CA VAL A 85 -34.18 -2.89 -13.79
C VAL A 85 -35.37 -2.07 -13.26
N PRO A 86 -35.19 -1.27 -12.20
CA PRO A 86 -36.21 -0.35 -11.72
C PRO A 86 -36.53 0.73 -12.76
N ARG A 87 -37.81 1.07 -12.93
CA ARG A 87 -38.30 1.97 -14.00
C ARG A 87 -37.83 3.43 -13.92
N SER A 88 -37.47 3.95 -12.74
CA SER A 88 -37.13 5.37 -12.56
C SER A 88 -35.61 5.60 -12.48
N GLY A 89 -35.06 6.36 -13.43
CA GLY A 89 -33.71 6.95 -13.32
C GLY A 89 -32.54 5.96 -13.45
N SER A 90 -32.79 4.71 -13.82
CA SER A 90 -31.76 3.68 -13.97
C SER A 90 -30.83 3.95 -15.16
N VAL A 91 -29.52 3.82 -14.93
CA VAL A 91 -28.48 3.85 -15.96
C VAL A 91 -27.85 2.46 -16.01
N ILE A 92 -27.76 1.87 -17.21
CA ILE A 92 -27.00 0.65 -17.42
C ILE A 92 -25.61 0.99 -17.94
N ILE A 93 -24.63 0.23 -17.46
CA ILE A 93 -23.25 0.32 -17.88
C ILE A 93 -22.95 -0.94 -18.69
N VAL A 94 -22.61 -0.76 -19.95
CA VAL A 94 -22.16 -1.84 -20.84
C VAL A 94 -20.64 -1.75 -20.95
N SER A 95 -19.96 -2.87 -20.71
CA SER A 95 -18.51 -2.96 -20.81
C SER A 95 -18.07 -4.31 -21.35
N PHE A 96 -17.05 -4.27 -22.20
CA PHE A 96 -16.39 -5.45 -22.73
C PHE A 96 -14.90 -5.15 -22.90
N LEU A 97 -14.04 -6.16 -22.75
CA LEU A 97 -12.60 -6.00 -22.84
C LEU A 97 -12.22 -5.51 -24.26
N GLY A 98 -11.36 -4.49 -24.36
CA GLY A 98 -11.01 -3.85 -25.63
C GLY A 98 -12.00 -2.81 -26.16
N TYR A 99 -13.08 -2.49 -25.43
CA TYR A 99 -14.11 -1.51 -25.85
C TYR A 99 -14.34 -0.42 -24.79
N LYS A 100 -14.76 0.76 -25.23
CA LYS A 100 -15.10 1.86 -24.32
C LYS A 100 -16.33 1.49 -23.50
N ARG A 101 -16.29 1.78 -22.20
CA ARG A 101 -17.45 1.64 -21.33
C ARG A 101 -18.52 2.66 -21.75
N GLN A 102 -19.75 2.18 -21.98
CA GLN A 102 -20.87 3.01 -22.39
C GLN A 102 -21.94 3.04 -21.31
N GLU A 103 -22.36 4.25 -20.91
CA GLU A 103 -23.45 4.46 -19.95
C GLU A 103 -24.73 4.86 -20.71
N ILE A 104 -25.81 4.13 -20.48
CA ILE A 104 -27.09 4.32 -21.20
C ILE A 104 -28.21 4.51 -20.18
N ALA A 105 -28.90 5.64 -20.25
CA ALA A 105 -30.10 5.87 -19.44
C ALA A 105 -31.27 5.01 -19.98
N VAL A 106 -31.88 4.22 -19.10
CA VAL A 106 -32.97 3.29 -19.46
C VAL A 106 -34.25 4.06 -19.84
N GLY A 107 -34.63 5.04 -19.01
CA GLY A 107 -35.84 5.85 -19.21
C GLY A 107 -37.10 4.97 -19.35
N ASN A 108 -37.90 5.22 -20.39
CA ASN A 108 -39.12 4.46 -20.70
C ASN A 108 -38.91 3.37 -21.77
N ARG A 109 -37.66 3.10 -22.18
CA ARG A 109 -37.35 2.15 -23.25
C ARG A 109 -37.14 0.75 -22.68
N THR A 110 -37.73 -0.25 -23.33
CA THR A 110 -37.58 -1.67 -22.96
C THR A 110 -36.61 -2.43 -23.85
N THR A 111 -36.22 -1.85 -24.99
CA THR A 111 -35.34 -2.47 -25.98
C THR A 111 -34.18 -1.54 -26.33
N PHE A 112 -32.96 -2.08 -26.34
CA PHE A 112 -31.72 -1.34 -26.59
C PHE A 112 -30.88 -2.02 -27.69
N ASP A 113 -30.38 -1.24 -28.63
CA ASP A 113 -29.32 -1.67 -29.56
C ASP A 113 -28.07 -0.87 -29.21
N VAL A 114 -27.03 -1.54 -28.74
CA VAL A 114 -25.83 -0.93 -28.17
C VAL A 114 -24.66 -1.23 -29.07
N GLN A 115 -24.13 -0.21 -29.73
CA GLN A 115 -22.90 -0.33 -30.51
C GLN A 115 -21.72 0.12 -29.65
N LEU A 116 -20.84 -0.81 -29.30
CA LEU A 116 -19.63 -0.51 -28.55
C LEU A 116 -18.54 -0.01 -29.49
N GLU A 117 -17.91 1.11 -29.13
CA GLU A 117 -16.72 1.59 -29.82
C GLU A 117 -15.46 0.89 -29.26
N PRO A 118 -14.54 0.46 -30.13
CA PRO A 118 -13.27 -0.08 -29.69
C PRO A 118 -12.51 0.97 -28.86
N SER A 119 -11.93 0.52 -27.75
CA SER A 119 -11.11 1.36 -26.89
C SER A 119 -9.76 1.55 -27.54
N SER A 120 -9.47 2.75 -28.04
CA SER A 120 -8.13 3.14 -28.49
C SER A 120 -7.13 3.28 -27.34
N ASP A 121 -7.60 3.17 -26.08
CA ASP A 121 -6.80 3.40 -24.89
C ASP A 121 -5.93 2.19 -24.51
N GLU A 122 -6.12 1.02 -25.13
CA GLU A 122 -5.39 -0.19 -24.74
C GLU A 122 -3.95 -0.30 -25.28
N LEU A 123 -3.42 0.62 -26.10
CA LEU A 123 -2.09 0.41 -26.72
C LEU A 123 -1.21 1.66 -26.90
N GLN A 124 -1.22 2.59 -25.95
CA GLN A 124 -0.19 3.64 -25.87
C GLN A 124 0.42 3.72 -24.47
N GLU A 125 0.98 2.61 -23.99
CA GLU A 125 1.94 2.69 -22.89
C GLU A 125 3.11 3.59 -23.34
N VAL A 126 3.06 4.82 -22.85
CA VAL A 126 4.14 5.79 -22.99
C VAL A 126 5.12 5.57 -21.85
N VAL A 127 6.37 5.32 -22.20
CA VAL A 127 7.48 5.21 -21.26
C VAL A 127 8.19 6.55 -21.24
N VAL A 128 8.45 7.06 -20.03
CA VAL A 128 9.28 8.26 -19.88
C VAL A 128 10.74 7.84 -20.07
N VAL A 129 11.39 8.46 -21.05
CA VAL A 129 12.80 8.24 -21.41
C VAL A 129 13.49 9.59 -21.37
N GLY A 130 14.37 9.80 -20.39
CA GLY A 130 15.02 11.10 -20.25
C GLY A 130 14.00 12.20 -19.95
N TYR A 131 13.97 13.20 -20.83
CA TYR A 131 13.07 14.34 -20.80
C TYR A 131 11.84 14.20 -21.72
N GLY A 132 11.65 13.04 -22.36
CA GLY A 132 10.56 12.80 -23.31
C GLY A 132 9.76 11.55 -22.99
N THR A 133 8.68 11.35 -23.74
CA THR A 133 7.86 10.13 -23.71
C THR A 133 7.98 9.40 -25.03
N GLN A 134 8.21 8.09 -24.99
CA GLN A 134 8.21 7.25 -26.18
C GLN A 134 7.20 6.12 -26.03
N ARG A 135 6.62 5.68 -27.16
CA ARG A 135 5.75 4.49 -27.16
C ARG A 135 6.60 3.26 -26.92
N LYS A 136 6.14 2.36 -26.06
CA LYS A 136 6.83 1.10 -25.74
C LYS A 136 7.20 0.27 -26.98
N GLN A 137 6.35 0.27 -28.01
CA GLN A 137 6.57 -0.48 -29.25
C GLN A 137 7.76 0.02 -30.09
N THR A 138 8.11 1.31 -30.00
CA THR A 138 9.17 1.92 -30.82
C THR A 138 10.52 1.97 -30.11
N LEU A 139 10.58 1.43 -28.89
CA LEU A 139 11.76 1.56 -28.04
C LEU A 139 12.75 0.42 -28.31
N THR A 140 13.96 0.77 -28.73
CA THR A 140 15.05 -0.19 -29.02
C THR A 140 16.03 -0.38 -27.85
N GLY A 141 15.87 0.38 -26.76
CA GLY A 141 16.76 0.34 -25.58
C GLY A 141 16.29 -0.62 -24.47
N ALA A 142 17.23 -1.05 -23.62
CA ALA A 142 16.96 -1.87 -22.44
C ALA A 142 16.33 -1.04 -21.30
N ILE A 143 15.03 -0.75 -21.42
CA ILE A 143 14.24 -0.04 -20.41
C ILE A 143 13.20 -0.99 -19.82
N SER A 144 13.07 -0.97 -18.50
CA SER A 144 11.96 -1.63 -17.81
C SER A 144 11.04 -0.59 -17.22
N ASN A 145 9.76 -0.65 -17.56
CA ASN A 145 8.73 0.24 -17.04
C ASN A 145 7.82 -0.55 -16.10
N ILE A 146 7.50 0.04 -14.94
CA ILE A 146 6.51 -0.50 -13.99
C ILE A 146 5.48 0.58 -13.70
N VAL A 147 4.20 0.23 -13.81
CA VAL A 147 3.07 1.16 -13.63
C VAL A 147 2.52 1.10 -12.20
N SER A 148 1.81 2.15 -11.79
CA SER A 148 1.32 2.33 -10.42
C SER A 148 0.58 1.11 -9.85
N GLU A 149 -0.24 0.42 -10.65
CA GLU A 149 -0.98 -0.78 -10.23
C GLU A 149 -0.04 -1.91 -9.80
N GLN A 150 1.05 -2.13 -10.55
CA GLN A 150 2.06 -3.14 -10.26
C GLN A 150 2.88 -2.78 -9.02
N ILE A 151 3.15 -1.49 -8.80
CA ILE A 151 3.85 -1.00 -7.61
C ILE A 151 3.00 -1.27 -6.36
N LYS A 152 1.70 -0.96 -6.42
CA LYS A 152 0.74 -1.05 -5.31
C LYS A 152 0.37 -2.47 -4.90
N THR A 153 0.68 -3.49 -5.69
CA THR A 153 0.46 -4.90 -5.30
C THR A 153 1.23 -5.31 -4.02
N THR A 154 2.27 -4.55 -3.65
CA THR A 154 3.03 -4.78 -2.42
C THR A 154 3.08 -3.49 -1.61
N THR A 155 2.47 -3.51 -0.44
CA THR A 155 2.45 -2.37 0.48
C THR A 155 3.69 -2.40 1.38
N HIS A 156 4.54 -1.39 1.26
CA HIS A 156 5.71 -1.20 2.11
C HIS A 156 5.91 0.28 2.45
N THR A 157 6.59 0.58 3.56
CA THR A 157 6.93 1.97 3.96
C THR A 157 8.04 2.57 3.09
N SER A 158 8.81 1.73 2.41
CA SER A 158 9.90 2.07 1.49
C SER A 158 9.50 1.73 0.07
N LEU A 159 9.58 2.70 -0.85
CA LEU A 159 9.28 2.50 -2.26
C LEU A 159 10.14 1.40 -2.89
N ALA A 160 11.43 1.36 -2.57
CA ALA A 160 12.33 0.37 -3.16
C ALA A 160 11.89 -1.07 -2.86
N GLN A 161 11.38 -1.30 -1.65
CA GLN A 161 10.91 -2.63 -1.24
C GLN A 161 9.60 -3.01 -1.96
N SER A 162 8.73 -2.04 -2.24
CA SER A 162 7.56 -2.27 -3.10
C SER A 162 7.91 -2.66 -4.54
N LEU A 163 9.14 -2.41 -5.00
CA LEU A 163 9.64 -2.77 -6.35
C LEU A 163 10.44 -4.06 -6.37
N GLN A 164 10.73 -4.66 -5.22
CA GLN A 164 11.58 -5.84 -5.14
C GLN A 164 10.99 -7.00 -5.95
N GLY A 165 11.80 -7.55 -6.87
CA GLY A 165 11.39 -8.64 -7.75
C GLY A 165 10.45 -8.23 -8.90
N LYS A 166 10.01 -6.96 -8.98
CA LYS A 166 9.08 -6.49 -10.02
C LYS A 166 9.77 -5.87 -11.23
N VAL A 167 11.04 -5.49 -11.09
CA VAL A 167 11.83 -4.89 -12.18
C VAL A 167 13.00 -5.79 -12.54
N ALA A 168 13.00 -6.30 -13.77
CA ALA A 168 14.04 -7.20 -14.24
C ALA A 168 15.43 -6.54 -14.22
N GLY A 169 16.45 -7.22 -13.70
CA GLY A 169 17.82 -6.71 -13.65
C GLY A 169 18.06 -5.61 -12.62
N VAL A 170 17.09 -5.34 -11.74
CA VAL A 170 17.28 -4.48 -10.56
C VAL A 170 17.37 -5.39 -9.33
N GLN A 171 18.49 -5.29 -8.63
CA GLN A 171 18.74 -5.97 -7.38
C GLN A 171 18.43 -5.02 -6.23
N ILE A 172 17.52 -5.41 -5.35
CA ILE A 172 17.10 -4.63 -4.19
C ILE A 172 17.36 -5.49 -2.95
N ARG A 173 18.27 -5.03 -2.09
CA ARG A 173 18.65 -5.71 -0.85
C ARG A 173 18.44 -4.79 0.34
N GLN A 174 17.56 -5.20 1.24
CA GLN A 174 17.37 -4.53 2.52
C GLN A 174 18.51 -4.93 3.47
N ASN A 175 19.26 -3.95 3.97
CA ASN A 175 20.33 -4.19 4.93
C ASN A 175 19.84 -4.06 6.38
N SER A 176 18.71 -3.40 6.61
CA SER A 176 18.13 -3.24 7.94
C SER A 176 16.60 -3.28 7.91
N GLY A 177 16.01 -3.96 8.89
CA GLY A 177 14.57 -3.95 9.19
C GLY A 177 14.15 -2.82 10.13
N GLU A 178 15.07 -1.90 10.45
CA GLU A 178 14.79 -0.78 11.34
C GLU A 178 13.83 0.24 10.70
N PRO A 179 12.72 0.60 11.39
CA PRO A 179 11.79 1.61 10.92
C PRO A 179 12.49 2.93 10.59
N GLY A 180 12.23 3.47 9.39
CA GLY A 180 12.76 4.77 8.98
C GLY A 180 14.25 4.81 8.63
N SER A 181 14.97 3.67 8.68
CA SER A 181 16.38 3.62 8.28
C SER A 181 16.58 3.80 6.76
N PHE A 182 15.62 3.36 5.95
CA PHE A 182 15.68 3.33 4.48
C PHE A 182 17.03 2.82 3.94
N SER A 183 17.62 1.83 4.62
CA SER A 183 18.90 1.22 4.25
C SER A 183 18.69 0.08 3.25
N THR A 184 18.13 0.41 2.09
CA THR A 184 17.97 -0.55 0.99
C THR A 184 19.01 -0.24 -0.08
N ASN A 185 19.89 -1.20 -0.35
CA ASN A 185 20.80 -1.13 -1.48
C ASN A 185 20.03 -1.45 -2.77
N ILE A 186 20.13 -0.56 -3.75
CA ILE A 186 19.51 -0.70 -5.07
C ILE A 186 20.63 -0.70 -6.09
N ASN A 187 20.67 -1.73 -6.92
CA ASN A 187 21.71 -1.89 -7.93
C ASN A 187 21.08 -2.35 -9.24
N ILE A 188 21.49 -1.74 -10.36
CA ILE A 188 21.09 -2.17 -11.70
C ILE A 188 22.21 -3.05 -12.27
N ARG A 189 21.90 -4.33 -12.51
CA ARG A 189 22.81 -5.33 -13.11
C ARG A 189 24.17 -5.53 -12.40
N GLY A 190 24.30 -5.14 -11.14
CA GLY A 190 25.53 -5.29 -10.38
C GLY A 190 26.49 -4.09 -10.49
N PHE A 191 26.18 -3.05 -11.27
CA PHE A 191 27.07 -1.91 -11.53
C PHE A 191 27.13 -0.87 -10.41
N GLY A 192 26.26 -0.95 -9.40
CA GLY A 192 26.27 -0.06 -8.23
C GLY A 192 25.00 0.77 -8.14
N GLU A 193 25.04 1.83 -7.32
CA GLU A 193 23.88 2.70 -7.12
C GLU A 193 23.57 3.51 -8.39
N PRO A 194 22.32 3.49 -8.88
CA PRO A 194 21.92 4.23 -10.06
C PRO A 194 21.64 5.71 -9.74
N LEU A 195 21.53 6.52 -10.79
CA LEU A 195 21.00 7.88 -10.68
C LEU A 195 19.47 7.84 -10.52
N TYR A 196 18.93 8.59 -9.56
CA TYR A 196 17.49 8.76 -9.41
C TYR A 196 17.04 10.08 -10.03
N VAL A 197 15.96 10.04 -10.80
CA VAL A 197 15.36 11.23 -11.43
C VAL A 197 13.89 11.24 -11.08
N VAL A 198 13.42 12.29 -10.41
CA VAL A 198 12.03 12.42 -9.99
C VAL A 198 11.44 13.63 -10.72
N ASP A 199 10.43 13.38 -11.56
CA ASP A 199 9.77 14.41 -12.37
C ASP A 199 10.77 15.28 -13.18
N GLY A 200 11.85 14.67 -13.69
CA GLY A 200 12.90 15.33 -14.48
C GLY A 200 14.03 15.96 -13.66
N VAL A 201 13.94 15.98 -12.33
CA VAL A 201 14.99 16.50 -11.45
C VAL A 201 15.84 15.34 -10.91
N ALA A 202 17.15 15.39 -11.16
CA ALA A 202 18.10 14.44 -10.59
C ALA A 202 18.18 14.61 -9.07
N ARG A 203 18.13 13.49 -8.34
CA ARG A 203 18.28 13.41 -6.88
C ARG A 203 19.54 12.62 -6.55
N ASP A 204 20.29 13.12 -5.57
CA ASP A 204 21.49 12.45 -5.11
C ASP A 204 21.10 11.38 -4.07
N GLY A 205 21.36 10.12 -4.42
CA GLY A 205 21.18 8.96 -3.55
C GLY A 205 19.77 8.37 -3.47
N GLY A 206 19.71 7.08 -3.11
CA GLY A 206 18.49 6.29 -3.01
C GLY A 206 17.66 6.56 -1.75
N TYR A 207 18.16 7.39 -0.83
CA TYR A 207 17.45 7.71 0.41
C TYR A 207 16.16 8.50 0.16
N GLU A 208 16.22 9.54 -0.67
CA GLU A 208 15.02 10.32 -1.03
C GLU A 208 14.04 9.48 -1.85
N PHE A 209 14.55 8.71 -2.81
CA PHE A 209 13.75 7.81 -3.64
C PHE A 209 12.89 6.86 -2.80
N GLN A 210 13.49 6.22 -1.79
CA GLN A 210 12.80 5.28 -0.91
C GLN A 210 11.67 5.91 -0.10
N LYS A 211 11.73 7.22 0.17
CA LYS A 211 10.72 7.93 0.96
C LYS A 211 9.52 8.40 0.15
N ILE A 212 9.60 8.41 -1.17
CA ILE A 212 8.48 8.76 -2.05
C ILE A 212 7.32 7.83 -1.76
N ASN A 213 6.11 8.38 -1.65
CA ASN A 213 4.92 7.58 -1.46
C ASN A 213 4.58 6.82 -2.75
N PRO A 214 4.48 5.47 -2.73
CA PRO A 214 4.07 4.70 -3.90
C PRO A 214 2.73 5.12 -4.50
N ASP A 215 1.81 5.67 -3.70
CA ASP A 215 0.49 6.10 -4.17
C ASP A 215 0.53 7.35 -5.07
N ASP A 216 1.57 8.16 -4.97
CA ASP A 216 1.81 9.37 -5.77
C ASP A 216 2.43 9.06 -7.15
N ILE A 217 2.91 7.84 -7.34
CA ILE A 217 3.66 7.44 -8.53
C ILE A 217 2.69 6.98 -9.62
N GLU A 218 2.89 7.48 -10.83
CA GLU A 218 2.21 6.99 -12.03
C GLU A 218 3.01 5.83 -12.63
N SER A 219 4.33 6.02 -12.79
CA SER A 219 5.23 5.01 -13.35
C SER A 219 6.68 5.18 -12.89
N ILE A 220 7.44 4.08 -12.99
CA ILE A 220 8.90 4.08 -12.82
C ILE A 220 9.53 3.43 -14.05
N SER A 221 10.41 4.17 -14.71
CA SER A 221 11.24 3.67 -15.81
C SER A 221 12.66 3.42 -15.31
N VAL A 222 13.20 2.25 -15.57
CA VAL A 222 14.58 1.89 -15.26
C VAL A 222 15.37 1.69 -16.54
N LEU A 223 16.35 2.57 -16.75
CA LEU A 223 17.23 2.60 -17.92
C LEU A 223 18.55 1.93 -17.54
N LYS A 224 18.91 0.86 -18.26
CA LYS A 224 19.99 -0.05 -17.83
C LYS A 224 21.32 0.13 -18.56
N ASP A 225 21.27 0.52 -19.84
CA ASP A 225 22.45 0.57 -20.72
C ASP A 225 22.55 1.96 -21.39
N ALA A 226 22.96 2.01 -22.66
CA ALA A 226 23.10 3.23 -23.47
C ALA A 226 21.85 4.15 -23.47
N SER A 227 20.66 3.61 -23.17
CA SER A 227 19.44 4.40 -22.95
C SER A 227 19.62 5.48 -21.87
N ALA A 228 20.47 5.23 -20.87
CA ALA A 228 20.70 6.11 -19.74
C ALA A 228 21.67 7.26 -20.06
N ALA A 229 22.39 7.20 -21.19
CA ALA A 229 23.45 8.14 -21.56
C ALA A 229 22.98 9.61 -21.67
N ILE A 230 21.68 9.84 -21.85
CA ILE A 230 21.06 11.18 -21.87
C ILE A 230 21.31 11.94 -20.55
N PHE A 231 21.48 11.22 -19.43
CA PHE A 231 21.77 11.80 -18.13
C PHE A 231 23.28 11.94 -17.84
N GLY A 232 24.13 11.70 -18.83
CA GLY A 232 25.58 11.93 -18.76
C GLY A 232 26.34 10.91 -17.92
N ILE A 233 27.51 11.31 -17.43
CA ILE A 233 28.47 10.42 -16.72
C ILE A 233 27.86 9.81 -15.45
N ARG A 234 26.95 10.54 -14.77
CA ARG A 234 26.25 10.06 -13.56
C ARG A 234 25.35 8.85 -13.83
N ALA A 235 25.04 8.57 -15.09
CA ALA A 235 24.19 7.47 -15.52
C ALA A 235 24.94 6.16 -15.79
N GLY A 236 26.24 6.09 -15.47
CA GLY A 236 27.08 4.91 -15.73
C GLY A 236 26.58 3.62 -15.08
N ASN A 237 25.86 3.72 -13.97
CA ASN A 237 25.24 2.60 -13.25
C ASN A 237 23.74 2.44 -13.56
N GLY A 238 23.25 3.11 -14.60
CA GLY A 238 21.84 3.18 -14.96
C GLY A 238 21.07 4.31 -14.27
N VAL A 239 19.80 4.48 -14.67
CA VAL A 239 18.94 5.58 -14.21
C VAL A 239 17.55 5.04 -13.84
N VAL A 240 17.03 5.46 -12.69
CA VAL A 240 15.66 5.21 -12.25
C VAL A 240 14.88 6.52 -12.36
N ILE A 241 13.95 6.57 -13.31
CA ILE A 241 13.07 7.73 -13.53
C ILE A 241 11.73 7.45 -12.86
N VAL A 242 11.35 8.31 -11.94
CA VAL A 242 10.04 8.31 -11.28
C VAL A 242 9.19 9.41 -11.89
N THR A 243 8.00 9.03 -12.36
CA THR A 243 7.00 9.97 -12.85
C THR A 243 5.83 9.98 -11.87
N THR A 244 5.51 11.15 -11.33
CA THR A 244 4.38 11.30 -10.41
C THR A 244 3.09 11.61 -11.12
N LYS A 245 1.99 11.32 -10.44
CA LYS A 245 0.64 11.54 -10.95
C LYS A 245 0.41 12.99 -11.31
N LYS A 246 -0.24 13.19 -12.44
CA LYS A 246 -0.71 14.49 -12.94
C LYS A 246 -2.23 14.53 -12.88
N GLY A 247 -2.80 15.73 -12.90
CA GLY A 247 -4.24 15.89 -13.02
C GLY A 247 -4.75 15.31 -14.34
N LYS A 248 -5.90 14.64 -14.30
CA LYS A 248 -6.60 14.14 -15.48
C LYS A 248 -7.81 15.03 -15.73
N GLN A 249 -8.08 15.33 -16.99
CA GLN A 249 -9.29 16.08 -17.37
C GLN A 249 -10.54 15.32 -16.93
N GLY A 250 -11.56 16.06 -16.52
CA GLY A 250 -12.83 15.52 -16.07
C GLY A 250 -13.14 15.81 -14.61
N LYS A 251 -14.25 15.22 -14.16
CA LYS A 251 -14.82 15.48 -12.84
C LYS A 251 -13.79 15.19 -11.73
N PRO A 252 -13.78 15.99 -10.64
CA PRO A 252 -12.94 15.71 -9.48
C PRO A 252 -13.12 14.29 -8.96
N GLN A 253 -12.02 13.56 -8.84
CA GLN A 253 -11.94 12.25 -8.24
C GLN A 253 -11.18 12.34 -6.92
N PHE A 254 -11.76 11.75 -5.88
CA PHE A 254 -11.17 11.66 -4.56
C PHE A 254 -10.87 10.20 -4.27
N SER A 255 -9.68 9.93 -3.75
CA SER A 255 -9.26 8.60 -3.33
C SER A 255 -8.74 8.67 -1.91
N TYR A 256 -9.15 7.69 -1.11
CA TYR A 256 -8.61 7.47 0.22
C TYR A 256 -8.15 6.02 0.31
N ASN A 257 -6.85 5.82 0.53
CA ASN A 257 -6.23 4.53 0.75
C ASN A 257 -5.78 4.43 2.20
N VAL A 258 -6.07 3.31 2.84
CA VAL A 258 -5.68 3.02 4.21
C VAL A 258 -5.12 1.62 4.32
N VAL A 259 -3.95 1.50 4.93
CA VAL A 259 -3.27 0.25 5.17
C VAL A 259 -2.99 0.13 6.65
N TYR A 260 -3.41 -0.98 7.25
CA TYR A 260 -3.00 -1.36 8.59
C TYR A 260 -2.28 -2.70 8.51
N GLY A 261 -1.13 -2.80 9.16
CA GLY A 261 -0.29 -3.99 9.12
C GLY A 261 0.27 -4.33 10.49
N ARG A 262 0.60 -5.61 10.66
CA ARG A 262 1.33 -6.13 11.81
C ARG A 262 2.59 -6.82 11.28
N GLN A 263 3.75 -6.35 11.69
CA GLN A 263 5.04 -6.91 11.31
C GLN A 263 5.52 -7.84 12.42
N SER A 264 6.05 -9.00 12.06
CA SER A 264 6.67 -9.94 12.99
C SER A 264 7.96 -10.48 12.38
N PRO A 265 9.00 -10.73 13.20
CA PRO A 265 10.21 -11.44 12.76
C PRO A 265 9.88 -12.76 12.08
N THR A 266 10.50 -13.04 10.94
CA THR A 266 10.33 -14.31 10.21
C THR A 266 11.17 -15.43 10.82
N ASP A 267 12.38 -15.10 11.26
CA ASP A 267 13.29 -16.04 11.91
C ASP A 267 13.98 -15.35 13.09
N VAL A 268 14.10 -16.08 14.18
CA VAL A 268 14.71 -15.62 15.42
C VAL A 268 15.68 -16.70 15.89
N PRO A 269 16.97 -16.36 16.12
CA PRO A 269 17.93 -17.34 16.60
C PRO A 269 17.45 -18.00 17.88
N LYS A 270 17.46 -19.34 17.90
CA LYS A 270 17.17 -20.11 19.11
C LYS A 270 18.36 -20.03 20.05
N MET A 271 18.21 -19.25 21.11
CA MET A 271 19.23 -19.13 22.15
C MET A 271 19.26 -20.38 23.03
N THR A 272 20.45 -20.74 23.53
CA THR A 272 20.59 -21.81 24.52
C THR A 272 19.95 -21.40 25.84
N SER A 273 19.27 -22.35 26.49
CA SER A 273 18.80 -22.16 27.86
C SER A 273 19.98 -22.15 28.85
N ALA A 274 19.77 -21.61 30.05
CA ALA A 274 20.79 -21.60 31.10
C ALA A 274 21.32 -23.01 31.44
N LEU A 275 20.43 -24.00 31.48
CA LEU A 275 20.80 -25.41 31.68
C LEU A 275 21.67 -25.94 30.55
N GLN A 276 21.23 -25.77 29.29
CA GLN A 276 22.00 -26.22 28.13
C GLN A 276 23.38 -25.57 28.08
N TRP A 277 23.47 -24.29 28.42
CA TRP A 277 24.75 -23.60 28.50
C TRP A 277 25.67 -24.22 29.57
N ALA A 278 25.14 -24.54 30.76
CA ALA A 278 25.92 -25.18 31.83
C ALA A 278 26.36 -26.61 31.45
N GLU A 279 25.48 -27.41 30.85
CA GLU A 279 25.79 -28.75 30.33
C GLU A 279 26.88 -28.69 29.24
N MET A 280 26.74 -27.77 28.26
CA MET A 280 27.74 -27.57 27.21
C MET A 280 29.11 -27.12 27.76
N ARG A 281 29.15 -26.32 28.83
CA ARG A 281 30.39 -25.93 29.50
C ARG A 281 31.08 -27.12 30.16
N ASN A 282 30.31 -28.02 30.77
CA ASN A 282 30.84 -29.26 31.34
C ASN A 282 31.34 -30.22 30.27
N ASP A 283 30.59 -30.39 29.18
CA ASP A 283 31.02 -31.21 28.04
C ASP A 283 32.32 -30.69 27.42
N ALA A 284 32.45 -29.37 27.29
CA ALA A 284 33.68 -28.74 26.80
C ALA A 284 34.88 -29.01 27.72
N ALA A 285 34.72 -28.86 29.05
CA ALA A 285 35.78 -29.15 30.01
C ALA A 285 36.20 -30.64 29.96
N LYS A 286 35.21 -31.54 29.89
CA LYS A 286 35.45 -32.98 29.75
C LYS A 286 36.23 -33.33 28.48
N ASN A 287 35.90 -32.70 27.35
CA ASN A 287 36.61 -32.91 26.09
C ASN A 287 38.07 -32.43 26.13
N LEU A 288 38.38 -31.47 27.00
CA LEU A 288 39.74 -30.99 27.27
C LEU A 288 40.48 -31.83 28.33
N GLY A 289 39.83 -32.84 28.92
CA GLY A 289 40.38 -33.61 30.03
C GLY A 289 40.39 -32.87 31.37
N GLU A 290 39.65 -31.76 31.48
CA GLU A 290 39.52 -30.96 32.68
C GLU A 290 38.33 -31.44 33.55
N ASN A 291 38.33 -30.99 34.81
CA ASN A 291 37.20 -31.22 35.70
C ASN A 291 35.97 -30.40 35.25
N PRO A 292 34.74 -30.91 35.45
CA PRO A 292 33.52 -30.15 35.15
C PRO A 292 33.50 -28.78 35.84
N VAL A 293 33.05 -27.76 35.12
CA VAL A 293 32.92 -26.38 35.62
C VAL A 293 31.79 -26.27 36.65
N PHE A 294 30.70 -27.01 36.44
CA PHE A 294 29.53 -27.05 37.31
C PHE A 294 29.36 -28.45 37.89
N SER A 295 29.13 -28.52 39.21
CA SER A 295 28.84 -29.78 39.89
C SER A 295 27.47 -30.35 39.49
N PRO A 296 27.22 -31.67 39.66
CA PRO A 296 25.90 -32.26 39.40
C PRO A 296 24.76 -31.58 40.18
N GLU A 297 25.03 -31.15 41.41
CA GLU A 297 24.06 -30.41 42.24
C GLU A 297 23.72 -29.04 41.66
N GLU A 298 24.69 -28.34 41.08
CA GLU A 298 24.45 -27.05 40.42
C GLU A 298 23.71 -27.20 39.09
N ILE A 299 23.98 -28.27 38.34
CA ILE A 299 23.19 -28.61 37.14
C ILE A 299 21.72 -28.83 37.53
N GLU A 300 21.44 -29.46 38.66
CA GLU A 300 20.07 -29.62 39.14
C GLU A 300 19.44 -28.29 39.58
N LYS A 301 20.23 -27.35 40.12
CA LYS A 301 19.75 -25.97 40.37
C LYS A 301 19.37 -25.24 39.09
N PHE A 302 20.15 -25.39 38.01
CA PHE A 302 19.81 -24.86 36.68
C PHE A 302 18.56 -25.54 36.10
N ARG A 303 18.40 -26.85 36.31
CA ARG A 303 17.25 -27.62 35.83
C ARG A 303 15.95 -27.22 36.53
N SER A 304 16.01 -27.04 37.85
CA SER A 304 14.86 -26.63 38.67
C SER A 304 14.58 -25.13 38.64
N GLY A 305 15.51 -24.31 38.13
CA GLY A 305 15.39 -22.85 38.14
C GLY A 305 15.45 -22.27 39.56
N ALA A 306 16.32 -22.81 40.41
CA ALA A 306 16.53 -22.33 41.77
C ALA A 306 16.91 -20.84 41.79
N PRO A 307 16.67 -20.09 42.88
CA PRO A 307 17.05 -18.68 42.98
C PRO A 307 18.52 -18.45 42.59
N GLY A 308 18.76 -17.57 41.61
CA GLY A 308 20.09 -17.32 41.04
C GLY A 308 20.51 -18.20 39.86
N TYR A 309 19.76 -19.27 39.57
CA TYR A 309 20.00 -20.23 38.47
C TYR A 309 18.89 -20.21 37.41
N GLN A 310 18.02 -19.21 37.45
CA GLN A 310 16.90 -19.05 36.54
C GLN A 310 17.38 -18.60 35.16
N GLY A 311 16.92 -19.27 34.11
CA GLY A 311 17.11 -18.80 32.74
C GLY A 311 16.18 -17.62 32.42
N THR A 312 16.69 -16.61 31.72
CA THR A 312 15.90 -15.48 31.21
C THR A 312 15.87 -15.52 29.69
N ASP A 313 14.67 -15.43 29.10
CA ASP A 313 14.50 -15.26 27.66
C ASP A 313 14.64 -13.77 27.32
N TRP A 314 15.89 -13.34 27.08
CA TRP A 314 16.19 -11.95 26.76
C TRP A 314 15.49 -11.45 25.51
N TYR A 315 15.22 -12.31 24.53
CA TYR A 315 14.48 -11.95 23.33
C TYR A 315 13.06 -11.54 23.70
N LYS A 316 12.38 -12.39 24.48
CA LYS A 316 11.04 -12.10 24.99
C LYS A 316 11.04 -10.88 25.91
N GLU A 317 12.07 -10.64 26.72
CA GLU A 317 12.11 -9.50 27.63
C GLU A 317 12.38 -8.15 26.95
N THR A 318 13.09 -8.14 25.82
CA THR A 318 13.49 -6.89 25.12
C THR A 318 12.62 -6.57 23.90
N LEU A 319 12.07 -7.59 23.23
CA LEU A 319 11.37 -7.45 21.96
C LEU A 319 9.89 -7.87 22.07
N ASN A 320 9.04 -7.09 21.42
CA ASN A 320 7.67 -7.46 21.13
C ASN A 320 7.67 -8.57 20.07
N LYS A 321 6.71 -9.49 20.16
CA LYS A 321 6.50 -10.53 19.12
C LYS A 321 6.11 -9.94 17.77
N SER A 322 5.65 -8.68 17.76
CA SER A 322 5.20 -7.98 16.57
C SER A 322 5.09 -6.49 16.82
N SER A 323 5.23 -5.67 15.78
CA SER A 323 4.95 -4.24 15.78
C SER A 323 3.80 -3.91 14.82
N GLY A 324 3.11 -2.79 15.08
CA GLY A 324 2.07 -2.29 14.18
C GLY A 324 2.63 -1.27 13.19
N GLN A 325 2.04 -1.22 12.01
CA GLN A 325 2.24 -0.16 11.03
C GLN A 325 0.90 0.32 10.47
N GLN A 326 0.84 1.59 10.09
CA GLN A 326 -0.33 2.19 9.45
C GLN A 326 0.08 3.21 8.40
N GLN A 327 -0.71 3.28 7.34
CA GLN A 327 -0.55 4.25 6.26
C GLN A 327 -1.92 4.80 5.88
N HIS A 328 -1.98 6.10 5.71
CA HIS A 328 -3.16 6.84 5.26
C HIS A 328 -2.75 7.71 4.10
N PHE A 329 -3.49 7.63 3.01
CA PHE A 329 -3.22 8.41 1.83
C PHE A 329 -4.52 8.96 1.28
N ILE A 330 -4.58 10.29 1.15
CA ILE A 330 -5.71 10.99 0.56
C ILE A 330 -5.19 11.70 -0.68
N SER A 331 -5.90 11.56 -1.79
CA SER A 331 -5.60 12.31 -3.00
C SER A 331 -6.86 12.84 -3.66
N ALA A 332 -6.74 14.01 -4.28
CA ALA A 332 -7.72 14.60 -5.16
C ALA A 332 -7.08 14.83 -6.53
N SER A 333 -7.76 14.45 -7.60
CA SER A 333 -7.33 14.70 -8.97
C SER A 333 -8.49 15.13 -9.83
N GLY A 334 -8.28 16.08 -10.72
CA GLY A 334 -9.30 16.51 -11.66
C GLY A 334 -8.73 17.54 -12.63
N GLY A 335 -9.59 18.04 -13.49
CA GLY A 335 -9.23 19.09 -14.41
C GLY A 335 -10.44 19.55 -15.21
N GLU A 336 -10.51 20.85 -15.44
CA GLU A 336 -11.56 21.46 -16.24
C GLU A 336 -10.94 22.50 -17.17
N GLY A 337 -11.26 22.37 -18.46
CA GLY A 337 -10.76 23.26 -19.50
C GLY A 337 -9.24 23.27 -19.55
N VAL A 338 -8.66 24.42 -19.22
CA VAL A 338 -7.21 24.69 -19.32
C VAL A 338 -6.43 24.32 -18.06
N VAL A 339 -7.08 23.86 -16.98
CA VAL A 339 -6.40 23.53 -15.71
C VAL A 339 -6.58 22.05 -15.40
N ASN A 340 -5.48 21.38 -15.04
CA ASN A 340 -5.51 20.07 -14.42
C ASN A 340 -4.72 20.10 -13.11
N TYR A 341 -5.17 19.32 -12.13
CA TYR A 341 -4.54 19.26 -10.82
C TYR A 341 -4.54 17.84 -10.25
N PHE A 342 -3.48 17.53 -9.52
CA PHE A 342 -3.36 16.41 -8.61
C PHE A 342 -2.84 16.94 -7.29
N THR A 343 -3.44 16.56 -6.17
CA THR A 343 -2.93 16.92 -4.85
C THR A 343 -3.12 15.72 -3.93
N SER A 344 -2.11 15.45 -3.10
CA SER A 344 -2.13 14.35 -2.17
C SER A 344 -1.50 14.69 -0.84
N PHE A 345 -1.98 13.99 0.18
CA PHE A 345 -1.47 14.00 1.52
C PHE A 345 -1.31 12.56 2.01
N GLY A 346 -0.15 12.25 2.56
CA GLY A 346 0.18 10.94 3.12
C GLY A 346 0.61 11.05 4.56
N TYR A 347 0.18 10.08 5.37
CA TYR A 347 0.68 9.85 6.72
C TYR A 347 1.07 8.37 6.84
N GLN A 348 2.27 8.11 7.33
CA GLN A 348 2.76 6.77 7.61
C GLN A 348 3.33 6.72 9.01
N LYS A 349 3.06 5.63 9.73
CA LYS A 349 3.65 5.33 11.03
C LYS A 349 4.05 3.86 11.09
N GLU A 350 5.28 3.62 11.48
CA GLU A 350 5.88 2.30 11.65
C GLU A 350 6.50 2.22 13.03
N ASN A 351 6.10 1.22 13.83
CA ASN A 351 6.65 1.03 15.17
C ASN A 351 7.79 0.01 15.14
N GLY A 352 8.80 0.19 16.00
CA GLY A 352 9.85 -0.80 16.22
C GLY A 352 9.38 -2.01 17.02
N LEU A 353 10.23 -3.03 17.06
CA LEU A 353 10.00 -4.23 17.85
C LEU A 353 10.43 -4.08 19.32
N LEU A 354 11.25 -3.09 19.68
CA LEU A 354 11.65 -2.89 21.08
C LEU A 354 10.42 -2.68 21.98
N LYS A 355 10.38 -3.40 23.10
CA LYS A 355 9.31 -3.25 24.10
C LYS A 355 9.31 -1.88 24.76
N SER A 356 10.45 -1.23 24.83
CA SER A 356 10.58 0.11 25.39
C SER A 356 9.82 1.18 24.59
N GLY A 357 9.59 0.94 23.29
CA GLY A 357 8.97 1.91 22.39
C GLY A 357 9.95 2.97 21.87
N ASP A 358 11.25 2.85 22.14
CA ASP A 358 12.28 3.82 21.76
C ASP A 358 12.69 3.75 20.28
N MET A 359 11.99 2.93 19.49
CA MET A 359 12.19 2.81 18.05
C MET A 359 10.87 3.02 17.32
N GLY A 360 10.86 3.97 16.39
CA GLY A 360 9.69 4.24 15.58
C GLY A 360 9.96 5.25 14.46
N TYR A 361 9.06 5.28 13.50
CA TYR A 361 9.14 6.19 12.38
C TYR A 361 7.77 6.75 12.03
N GLN A 362 7.72 8.04 11.76
CA GLN A 362 6.53 8.76 11.31
C GLN A 362 6.90 9.62 10.13
N LYS A 363 6.06 9.63 9.09
CA LYS A 363 6.27 10.41 7.88
C LYS A 363 4.97 11.06 7.43
N TYR A 364 5.07 12.32 7.08
CA TYR A 364 4.04 13.12 6.45
C TYR A 364 4.54 13.55 5.08
N THR A 365 3.73 13.33 4.06
CA THR A 365 4.05 13.72 2.68
C THR A 365 2.95 14.59 2.11
N PHE A 366 3.33 15.62 1.39
CA PHE A 366 2.43 16.46 0.62
C PHE A 366 2.95 16.56 -0.81
N ARG A 367 2.05 16.43 -1.79
CA ARG A 367 2.39 16.66 -3.19
C ARG A 367 1.26 17.41 -3.87
N SER A 368 1.62 18.36 -4.72
CA SER A 368 0.67 19.07 -5.58
C SER A 368 1.30 19.23 -6.96
N ASN A 369 0.54 18.89 -7.98
CA ASN A 369 0.93 19.01 -9.38
C ASN A 369 -0.20 19.73 -10.10
N ILE A 370 0.10 20.90 -10.65
CA ILE A 370 -0.86 21.77 -11.31
C ILE A 370 -0.35 22.07 -12.71
N GLY A 371 -1.10 21.66 -13.73
CA GLY A 371 -0.83 22.00 -15.12
C GLY A 371 -1.84 23.02 -15.63
N ILE A 372 -1.36 24.06 -16.31
CA ILE A 372 -2.17 25.15 -16.87
C ILE A 372 -1.80 25.36 -18.34
N ASP A 373 -2.76 25.20 -19.23
CA ASP A 373 -2.66 25.53 -20.65
C ASP A 373 -2.96 27.04 -20.84
N LEU A 374 -1.94 27.88 -20.73
CA LEU A 374 -2.08 29.34 -20.83
C LEU A 374 -2.54 29.78 -22.23
N THR A 375 -2.05 29.11 -23.27
CA THR A 375 -2.49 29.27 -24.67
C THR A 375 -2.34 27.94 -25.41
N LYS A 376 -2.79 27.84 -26.67
CA LYS A 376 -2.61 26.64 -27.50
C LYS A 376 -1.15 26.17 -27.63
N ASN A 377 -0.19 27.09 -27.47
CA ASN A 377 1.24 26.83 -27.66
C ASN A 377 2.08 27.09 -26.40
N LEU A 378 1.44 27.39 -25.26
CA LEU A 378 2.15 27.70 -24.01
C LEU A 378 1.48 26.98 -22.85
N LYS A 379 2.24 26.12 -22.19
CA LYS A 379 1.83 25.38 -21.00
C LYS A 379 2.77 25.70 -19.84
N ALA A 380 2.20 25.86 -18.65
CA ALA A 380 2.93 25.97 -17.40
C ALA A 380 2.59 24.77 -16.50
N ASP A 381 3.60 24.13 -15.93
CA ASP A 381 3.45 23.03 -14.97
C ASP A 381 4.13 23.44 -13.65
N LEU A 382 3.42 23.31 -12.53
CA LEU A 382 3.92 23.56 -11.18
C LEU A 382 3.89 22.25 -10.39
N ILE A 383 5.05 21.77 -9.97
CA ILE A 383 5.21 20.55 -9.17
C ILE A 383 5.78 20.94 -7.80
N LEU A 384 5.01 20.69 -6.75
CA LEU A 384 5.36 20.94 -5.36
C LEU A 384 5.38 19.62 -4.59
N SER A 385 6.42 19.43 -3.77
CA SER A 385 6.53 18.28 -2.88
C SER A 385 7.07 18.71 -1.52
N GLY A 386 6.44 18.25 -0.45
CA GLY A 386 6.90 18.42 0.93
C GLY A 386 6.98 17.07 1.64
N LEU A 387 8.02 16.91 2.45
CA LEU A 387 8.21 15.74 3.31
C LEU A 387 8.64 16.22 4.69
N PHE A 388 7.96 15.72 5.72
CA PHE A 388 8.36 15.88 7.10
C PHE A 388 8.32 14.50 7.76
N ASP A 389 9.43 14.10 8.36
CA ASP A 389 9.53 12.84 9.05
C ASP A 389 10.17 12.98 10.43
N LYS A 390 9.84 12.02 11.28
CA LYS A 390 10.40 11.89 12.62
C LYS A 390 10.78 10.42 12.82
N ARG A 391 12.05 10.20 13.15
CA ARG A 391 12.57 8.88 13.53
C ARG A 391 12.96 8.93 15.00
N ASP A 392 12.41 8.02 15.79
CA ASP A 392 12.81 7.76 17.15
C ASP A 392 13.74 6.54 17.11
N GLN A 393 14.92 6.66 17.72
CA GLN A 393 15.90 5.58 17.84
C GLN A 393 16.63 5.71 19.19
N PRO A 394 17.14 4.60 19.76
CA PRO A 394 18.01 4.65 20.93
C PRO A 394 19.20 5.57 20.64
N GLY A 395 19.57 6.42 21.59
CA GLY A 395 20.68 7.35 21.42
C GLY A 395 22.01 6.61 21.26
N ASP A 396 22.85 7.05 20.33
CA ASP A 396 24.13 6.40 20.01
C ASP A 396 25.22 6.58 21.08
N ASN A 397 25.02 7.43 22.11
CA ASN A 397 26.08 7.77 23.07
C ASN A 397 25.64 7.61 24.53
N PHE A 398 26.17 6.57 25.17
CA PHE A 398 26.38 6.49 26.62
C PHE A 398 27.77 5.93 26.94
N PHE A 399 28.81 6.36 26.20
CA PHE A 399 30.22 6.19 26.59
C PHE A 399 31.05 7.34 26.07
#